data_AF-A0A1A7BWG8-F1
#
_entry.id   AF-A0A1A7BWG8-F1
#
_cell.length_a   1.000
_cell.length_b   1.000
_cell.length_c   1.000
_cell.angle_alpha   90.00
_cell.angle_beta   90.00
_cell.angle_gamma   90.00
#
_symmetry.space_group_name_H-M   'P 1'
#
loop_
_entity.id
_entity.type
_entity.pdbx_description
1 polymer ?
#
loop_
_entity_poly.entity_id
_entity_poly.type
_entity_poly.pdbx_seq_one_letter_code
_entity_poly.pdbx_strand_id
1 'polypeptide(L)'
;MILLATKGSKRVRLLQAARAQRDLPPARVLEWRDWLAEPALLDAALKTPCLFKIEPPGDDALAQLQLLHDGCRLLERAPVRAPEHGELLAMDAWFAGFSAAMRRLSIRLAALPQARVVNAPSEITLMTDKLACQGHLAGHGAAIPALLGRIDSYDHLQSLLQQHDLDRVYLKPRYGSSASGVVAYRRNRSGRQQATTSASIVHTNGETRLFNVKRMVRHESAAEIATLVDALAAQELYAEAWLAKPRCGDSHYDLRVVAIAGQPAHRVARLGRQMMTNLHLDNRRGDAATLLNEADMAALDATVLQAARAFPASGVAGYDLVVRRGQAHVLEANAFGDLLPGLLWRGLDTYGWHMRDA
;
A
#
# COMPACT_ATOMS: atom_id res chain seq x y z
N MET A 1 -0.87 18.37 -18.22
CA MET A 1 -0.96 17.50 -17.02
C MET A 1 -0.28 18.19 -15.86
N ILE A 2 -0.90 18.15 -14.68
CA ILE A 2 -0.34 18.61 -13.40
C ILE A 2 -0.15 17.40 -12.48
N LEU A 3 0.96 17.35 -11.75
CA LEU A 3 1.27 16.31 -10.76
C LEU A 3 1.37 16.94 -9.37
N LEU A 4 0.64 16.40 -8.39
CA LEU A 4 0.98 16.60 -6.98
C LEU A 4 1.91 15.45 -6.57
N ALA A 5 3.21 15.73 -6.48
CA ALA A 5 4.24 14.69 -6.38
C ALA A 5 5.55 15.22 -5.78
N THR A 6 6.46 14.32 -5.42
CA THR A 6 7.86 14.69 -5.16
C THR A 6 8.63 14.74 -6.49
N LYS A 7 9.16 15.89 -6.89
CA LYS A 7 9.83 16.12 -8.19
C LYS A 7 10.98 15.17 -8.45
N GLY A 8 11.75 14.83 -7.42
CA GLY A 8 12.87 13.89 -7.47
C GLY A 8 12.47 12.41 -7.46
N SER A 9 11.18 12.06 -7.46
CA SER A 9 10.75 10.66 -7.37
C SER A 9 10.94 9.89 -8.68
N LYS A 10 11.09 8.56 -8.57
CA LYS A 10 11.11 7.65 -9.72
C LYS A 10 9.83 7.74 -10.56
N ARG A 11 8.69 8.01 -9.92
CA ARG A 11 7.38 8.18 -10.54
C ARG A 11 7.36 9.37 -11.48
N VAL A 12 7.78 10.54 -10.99
CA VAL A 12 7.89 11.75 -11.82
C VAL A 12 8.84 11.53 -12.99
N ARG A 13 10.03 10.95 -12.76
CA ARG A 13 10.99 10.69 -13.86
C ARG A 13 10.41 9.80 -14.96
N LEU A 14 9.81 8.67 -14.60
CA LEU A 14 9.26 7.73 -15.58
C LEU A 14 8.04 8.30 -16.29
N LEU A 15 7.20 9.06 -15.58
CA LEU A 15 6.06 9.73 -16.17
C LEU A 15 6.51 10.80 -17.18
N GLN A 16 7.52 11.61 -16.85
CA GLN A 16 8.07 12.59 -17.81
C GLN A 16 8.70 11.91 -19.03
N ALA A 17 9.39 10.77 -18.84
CA ALA A 17 9.93 10.00 -19.95
C ALA A 17 8.83 9.46 -20.87
N ALA A 18 7.73 8.92 -20.31
CA ALA A 18 6.57 8.47 -21.08
C ALA A 18 5.89 9.61 -21.86
N ARG A 19 5.88 10.84 -21.32
CA ARG A 19 5.38 12.02 -22.04
C ARG A 19 6.28 12.41 -23.21
N ALA A 20 7.60 12.44 -22.98
CA ALA A 20 8.57 12.76 -24.02
C ALA A 20 8.53 11.77 -25.19
N GLN A 21 8.36 10.46 -24.91
CA GLN A 21 8.21 9.43 -25.95
C GLN A 21 6.95 9.59 -26.82
N ARG A 22 6.01 10.45 -26.42
CA ARG A 22 4.74 10.72 -27.11
C ARG A 22 4.64 12.16 -27.59
N ASP A 23 5.77 12.88 -27.61
CA ASP A 23 5.85 14.30 -27.98
C ASP A 23 4.87 15.21 -27.20
N LEU A 24 4.53 14.81 -25.97
CA LEU A 24 3.67 15.60 -25.09
C LEU A 24 4.49 16.60 -24.27
N PRO A 25 3.98 17.82 -24.02
CA PRO A 25 4.65 18.78 -23.15
C PRO A 25 4.91 18.20 -21.75
N PRO A 26 6.04 18.53 -21.09
CA PRO A 26 6.33 18.04 -19.74
C PRO A 26 5.18 18.31 -18.77
N ALA A 27 4.91 17.36 -17.88
CA ALA A 27 3.96 17.59 -16.79
C ALA A 27 4.52 18.66 -15.84
N ARG A 28 3.68 19.58 -15.39
CA ARG A 28 4.07 20.53 -14.33
C ARG A 28 3.94 19.82 -12.98
N VAL A 29 4.94 19.97 -12.13
CA VAL A 29 4.96 19.36 -10.80
C VAL A 29 4.66 20.44 -9.75
N LEU A 30 3.62 20.21 -8.96
CA LEU A 30 3.35 20.87 -7.69
C LEU A 30 3.91 19.96 -6.58
N GLU A 31 4.90 20.43 -5.85
CA GLU A 31 5.52 19.64 -4.78
C GLU A 31 4.57 19.52 -3.58
N TRP A 32 4.58 18.35 -2.94
CA TRP A 32 3.79 18.12 -1.72
C TRP A 32 4.11 19.14 -0.62
N ARG A 33 5.40 19.37 -0.34
CA ARG A 33 5.83 20.34 0.68
C ARG A 33 5.33 21.76 0.40
N ASP A 34 5.33 22.18 -0.86
CA ASP A 34 4.95 23.53 -1.25
C ASP A 34 3.45 23.71 -1.10
N TRP A 35 2.66 22.73 -1.56
CA TRP A 35 1.20 22.77 -1.39
C TRP A 35 0.75 22.65 0.08
N LEU A 36 1.44 21.85 0.89
CA LEU A 36 1.16 21.76 2.32
C LEU A 36 1.41 23.09 3.02
N ALA A 37 2.49 23.81 2.67
CA ALA A 37 2.83 25.11 3.22
C ALA A 37 1.94 26.25 2.67
N GLU A 38 1.63 26.22 1.38
CA GLU A 38 0.82 27.24 0.69
C GLU A 38 -0.29 26.57 -0.14
N PRO A 39 -1.46 26.27 0.48
CA PRO A 39 -2.56 25.59 -0.20
C PRO A 39 -3.09 26.30 -1.47
N ALA A 40 -2.93 27.63 -1.55
CA ALA A 40 -3.34 28.44 -2.70
C ALA A 40 -2.58 28.11 -4.00
N LEU A 41 -1.41 27.47 -3.92
CA LEU A 41 -0.65 27.02 -5.10
C LEU A 41 -1.43 26.00 -5.94
N LEU A 42 -2.32 25.22 -5.31
CA LEU A 42 -3.19 24.28 -6.01
C LEU A 42 -4.13 25.01 -6.97
N ASP A 43 -4.73 26.10 -6.53
CA ASP A 43 -5.63 26.92 -7.35
C ASP A 43 -4.90 27.51 -8.54
N ALA A 44 -3.69 28.01 -8.29
CA ALA A 44 -2.85 28.55 -9.34
C ALA A 44 -2.43 27.47 -10.35
N ALA A 45 -2.19 26.25 -9.89
CA ALA A 45 -1.81 25.13 -10.75
C ALA A 45 -2.97 24.62 -11.61
N LEU A 46 -4.20 24.65 -11.08
CA LEU A 46 -5.41 24.05 -11.68
C LEU A 46 -6.37 25.08 -12.32
N LYS A 47 -5.90 26.30 -12.61
CA LYS A 47 -6.72 27.36 -13.23
C LYS A 47 -7.30 26.97 -14.60
N THR A 48 -6.58 26.15 -15.36
CA THR A 48 -6.98 25.72 -16.71
C THR A 48 -7.38 24.24 -16.73
N PRO A 49 -8.23 23.83 -17.69
CA PRO A 49 -8.58 22.42 -17.86
C PRO A 49 -7.34 21.53 -17.93
N CYS A 50 -7.26 20.52 -17.07
CA CYS A 50 -6.10 19.65 -17.03
C CYS A 50 -6.41 18.28 -16.44
N LEU A 51 -5.56 17.30 -16.77
CA LEU A 51 -5.41 16.08 -16.00
C LEU A 51 -4.54 16.36 -14.77
N PHE A 52 -5.08 16.15 -13.58
CA PHE A 52 -4.40 16.29 -12.30
C PHE A 52 -4.19 14.92 -11.68
N LYS A 53 -2.93 14.46 -11.62
CA LYS A 53 -2.58 13.18 -10.99
C LYS A 53 -1.93 13.42 -9.63
N ILE A 54 -2.40 12.67 -8.63
CA ILE A 54 -1.82 12.65 -7.30
C ILE A 54 -0.87 11.47 -7.22
N GLU A 55 0.36 11.71 -6.83
CA GLU A 55 1.37 10.70 -6.49
C GLU A 55 1.60 10.72 -4.97
N PRO A 56 2.17 9.65 -4.38
CA PRO A 56 2.44 9.65 -2.94
C PRO A 56 3.42 10.78 -2.57
N PRO A 57 3.37 11.28 -1.31
CA PRO A 57 4.32 12.27 -0.81
C PRO A 57 5.78 11.78 -0.81
N GLY A 58 6.01 10.49 -1.01
CA GLY A 58 7.33 9.90 -1.23
C GLY A 58 8.26 10.08 -0.03
N ASP A 59 9.56 10.18 -0.29
CA ASP A 59 10.58 10.34 0.75
C ASP A 59 10.91 11.83 1.04
N ASP A 60 10.01 12.77 0.69
CA ASP A 60 10.21 14.20 0.99
C ASP A 60 10.09 14.43 2.50
N ALA A 61 11.22 14.56 3.18
CA ALA A 61 11.28 14.71 4.63
C ALA A 61 10.45 15.89 5.16
N LEU A 62 10.35 17.00 4.43
CA LEU A 62 9.58 18.17 4.87
C LEU A 62 8.08 17.89 4.76
N ALA A 63 7.64 17.30 3.66
CA ALA A 63 6.23 16.91 3.50
C ALA A 63 5.84 15.85 4.54
N GLN A 64 6.69 14.84 4.74
CA GLN A 64 6.47 13.77 5.73
C GLN A 64 6.37 14.32 7.15
N LEU A 65 7.27 15.23 7.53
CA LEU A 65 7.26 15.86 8.86
C LEU A 65 6.02 16.75 9.06
N GLN A 66 5.65 17.55 8.05
CA GLN A 66 4.46 18.40 8.12
C GLN A 66 3.19 17.56 8.29
N LEU A 67 3.02 16.50 7.50
CA LEU A 67 1.88 15.58 7.64
C LEU A 67 1.84 14.96 9.04
N LEU A 68 2.98 14.52 9.56
CA LEU A 68 3.08 13.95 10.90
C LEU A 68 2.71 14.95 12.00
N HIS A 69 3.21 16.19 11.92
CA HIS A 69 2.90 17.25 12.89
C HIS A 69 1.45 17.69 12.84
N ASP A 70 0.87 17.83 11.64
CA ASP A 70 -0.57 18.08 11.48
C ASP A 70 -1.40 16.97 12.10
N GLY A 71 -0.96 15.72 11.91
CA GLY A 71 -1.50 14.54 12.57
C GLY A 71 -1.48 14.61 14.08
N CYS A 72 -0.31 14.87 14.68
CA CYS A 72 -0.17 15.04 16.12
C CYS A 72 -1.13 16.12 16.64
N ARG A 73 -1.22 17.26 15.98
CA ARG A 73 -2.13 18.35 16.35
C ARG A 73 -3.59 17.91 16.31
N LEU A 74 -4.01 17.18 15.28
CA LEU A 74 -5.38 16.66 15.15
C LEU A 74 -5.73 15.61 16.21
N LEU A 75 -4.72 14.86 16.68
CA LEU A 75 -4.85 13.87 17.75
C LEU A 75 -4.56 14.44 19.14
N GLU A 76 -4.39 15.76 19.28
CA GLU A 76 -4.07 16.43 20.54
C GLU A 76 -2.79 15.90 21.23
N ARG A 77 -1.80 15.50 20.42
CA ARG A 77 -0.50 14.98 20.87
C ARG A 77 0.60 16.00 20.66
N ALA A 78 1.64 15.93 21.49
CA ALA A 78 2.87 16.67 21.26
C ALA A 78 3.48 16.30 19.89
N PRO A 79 4.10 17.26 19.18
CA PRO A 79 4.83 16.96 17.96
C PRO A 79 5.93 15.93 18.22
N VAL A 80 6.04 14.94 17.34
CA VAL A 80 7.13 13.97 17.37
C VAL A 80 8.23 14.38 16.39
N ARG A 81 9.45 13.88 16.59
CA ARG A 81 10.53 14.10 15.63
C ARG A 81 10.24 13.45 14.28
N ALA A 82 11.00 13.84 13.26
CA ALA A 82 11.01 13.12 11.99
C ALA A 82 11.42 11.65 12.21
N PRO A 83 10.74 10.69 11.57
CA PRO A 83 11.19 9.30 11.57
C PRO A 83 12.56 9.19 10.90
N GLU A 84 13.43 8.34 11.46
CA GLU A 84 14.65 7.95 10.77
C GLU A 84 14.31 7.07 9.55
N HIS A 85 15.27 6.87 8.65
CA HIS A 85 15.04 6.06 7.47
C HIS A 85 14.58 4.65 7.83
N GLY A 86 13.37 4.30 7.37
CA GLY A 86 12.76 3.00 7.63
C GLY A 86 12.10 2.87 9.00
N GLU A 87 12.09 3.90 9.84
CA GLU A 87 11.45 3.83 11.16
C GLU A 87 9.92 3.83 11.07
N LEU A 88 9.27 2.97 11.85
CA LEU A 88 7.83 2.95 12.04
C LEU A 88 7.51 3.79 13.28
N LEU A 89 7.12 5.05 13.07
CA LEU A 89 6.89 6.02 14.14
C LEU A 89 5.57 6.76 13.92
N ALA A 90 4.71 6.75 14.95
CA ALA A 90 3.46 7.50 15.05
C ALA A 90 2.64 7.43 13.74
N MET A 91 2.48 6.22 13.22
CA MET A 91 1.83 6.02 11.91
C MET A 91 0.36 6.45 11.92
N ASP A 92 -0.30 6.40 13.08
CA ASP A 92 -1.64 6.92 13.31
C ASP A 92 -1.71 8.44 13.11
N ALA A 93 -0.75 9.18 13.69
CA ALA A 93 -0.63 10.61 13.51
C ALA A 93 -0.33 10.94 12.06
N TRP A 94 0.67 10.29 11.45
CA TRP A 94 0.96 10.47 10.03
C TRP A 94 -0.27 10.28 9.14
N PHE A 95 -1.03 9.20 9.37
CA PHE A 95 -2.23 8.92 8.59
C PHE A 95 -3.35 9.94 8.85
N ALA A 96 -3.50 10.44 10.08
CA ALA A 96 -4.46 11.50 10.40
C ALA A 96 -4.13 12.79 9.63
N GLY A 97 -2.86 13.19 9.59
CA GLY A 97 -2.42 14.35 8.81
C GLY A 97 -2.58 14.16 7.30
N PHE A 98 -2.21 12.99 6.78
CA PHE A 98 -2.43 12.62 5.38
C PHE A 98 -3.91 12.66 4.99
N SER A 99 -4.78 12.09 5.84
CA SER A 99 -6.23 12.07 5.64
C SER A 99 -6.81 13.48 5.67
N ALA A 100 -6.33 14.36 6.55
CA ALA A 100 -6.73 15.76 6.59
C ALA A 100 -6.29 16.52 5.33
N ALA A 101 -5.08 16.28 4.84
CA ALA A 101 -4.60 16.84 3.58
C ALA A 101 -5.48 16.37 2.40
N MET A 102 -5.78 15.07 2.31
CA MET A 102 -6.66 14.53 1.26
C MET A 102 -8.08 15.07 1.34
N ARG A 103 -8.63 15.26 2.54
CA ARG A 103 -9.94 15.90 2.72
C ARG A 103 -9.93 17.35 2.25
N ARG A 104 -8.90 18.13 2.59
CA ARG A 104 -8.71 19.50 2.08
C ARG A 104 -8.62 19.52 0.56
N LEU A 105 -7.86 18.59 -0.01
CA LEU A 105 -7.73 18.44 -1.45
C LEU A 105 -9.07 18.12 -2.11
N SER A 106 -9.84 17.18 -1.55
CA SER A 106 -11.18 16.82 -2.03
C SER A 106 -12.14 18.02 -2.03
N ILE A 107 -12.22 18.76 -0.91
CA ILE A 107 -13.05 19.97 -0.79
C ILE A 107 -12.65 21.00 -1.86
N ARG A 108 -11.34 21.20 -2.08
CA ARG A 108 -10.89 22.20 -3.03
C ARG A 108 -11.14 21.79 -4.49
N LEU A 109 -10.93 20.51 -4.82
CA LEU A 109 -11.18 19.97 -6.15
C LEU A 109 -12.65 20.02 -6.54
N ALA A 110 -13.59 19.95 -5.58
CA ALA A 110 -15.01 20.14 -5.85
C ALA A 110 -15.33 21.54 -6.44
N ALA A 111 -14.51 22.56 -6.12
CA ALA A 111 -14.62 23.90 -6.68
C ALA A 111 -13.82 24.09 -7.99
N LEU A 112 -13.16 23.05 -8.50
CA LEU A 112 -12.29 23.08 -9.68
C LEU A 112 -12.68 21.98 -10.68
N PRO A 113 -13.92 21.98 -11.21
CA PRO A 113 -14.42 20.91 -12.09
C PRO A 113 -13.63 20.75 -13.40
N GLN A 114 -12.86 21.76 -13.80
CA GLN A 114 -11.96 21.70 -14.95
C GLN A 114 -10.75 20.75 -14.74
N ALA A 115 -10.44 20.37 -13.50
CA ALA A 115 -9.38 19.43 -13.19
C ALA A 115 -9.94 18.00 -13.16
N ARG A 116 -9.57 17.18 -14.15
CA ARG A 116 -9.85 15.74 -14.14
C ARG A 116 -8.85 15.04 -13.22
N VAL A 117 -9.31 14.51 -12.10
CA VAL A 117 -8.47 13.98 -11.02
C VAL A 117 -8.19 12.49 -11.20
N VAL A 118 -6.95 12.06 -10.97
CA VAL A 118 -6.54 10.65 -10.94
C VAL A 118 -5.58 10.40 -9.78
N ASN A 119 -5.93 9.67 -8.72
CA ASN A 119 -7.24 9.15 -8.34
C ASN A 119 -7.96 10.13 -7.39
N ALA A 120 -9.25 9.90 -7.10
CA ALA A 120 -9.97 10.69 -6.12
C ALA A 120 -9.28 10.66 -4.73
N PRO A 121 -9.09 11.82 -4.05
CA PRO A 121 -8.40 11.86 -2.76
C PRO A 121 -9.01 10.94 -1.69
N SER A 122 -10.34 10.80 -1.65
CA SER A 122 -11.04 9.93 -0.69
C SER A 122 -10.69 8.45 -0.87
N GLU A 123 -10.63 7.97 -2.11
CA GLU A 123 -10.26 6.58 -2.41
C GLU A 123 -8.77 6.33 -2.21
N ILE A 124 -7.91 7.33 -2.47
CA ILE A 124 -6.49 7.27 -2.09
C ILE A 124 -6.35 7.08 -0.58
N THR A 125 -7.08 7.88 0.22
CA THR A 125 -7.08 7.75 1.68
C THR A 125 -7.54 6.36 2.11
N LEU A 126 -8.65 5.86 1.53
CA LEU A 126 -9.18 4.55 1.85
C LEU A 126 -8.19 3.43 1.52
N MET A 127 -7.54 3.45 0.35
CA MET A 127 -6.51 2.47 -0.02
C MET A 127 -5.23 2.56 0.83
N THR A 128 -5.02 3.68 1.53
CA THR A 128 -3.86 3.86 2.42
C THR A 128 -4.09 3.24 3.82
N ASP A 129 -5.35 3.13 4.25
CA ASP A 129 -5.74 2.40 5.46
C ASP A 129 -6.07 0.95 5.10
N LYS A 130 -5.11 0.03 5.33
CA LYS A 130 -5.27 -1.35 4.87
C LYS A 130 -6.45 -2.07 5.53
N LEU A 131 -6.73 -1.79 6.80
CA LEU A 131 -7.84 -2.44 7.50
C LEU A 131 -9.18 -1.95 6.96
N ALA A 132 -9.36 -0.64 6.83
CA ALA A 132 -10.58 -0.07 6.26
C ALA A 132 -10.75 -0.47 4.78
N CYS A 133 -9.66 -0.48 4.00
CA CYS A 133 -9.64 -0.91 2.61
C CYS A 133 -10.10 -2.36 2.44
N GLN A 134 -9.58 -3.28 3.25
CA GLN A 134 -10.00 -4.69 3.21
C GLN A 134 -11.48 -4.84 3.58
N GLY A 135 -11.94 -4.16 4.64
CA GLY A 135 -13.36 -4.15 5.00
C GLY A 135 -14.26 -3.62 3.86
N HIS A 136 -13.82 -2.55 3.18
CA HIS A 136 -14.52 -1.97 2.04
C HIS A 136 -14.58 -2.92 0.84
N LEU A 137 -13.47 -3.57 0.50
CA LEU A 137 -13.39 -4.59 -0.55
C LEU A 137 -14.36 -5.76 -0.27
N ALA A 138 -14.36 -6.26 0.96
CA ALA A 138 -15.28 -7.33 1.39
C ALA A 138 -16.75 -6.89 1.29
N GLY A 139 -17.07 -5.67 1.73
CA GLY A 139 -18.40 -5.09 1.60
C GLY A 139 -18.87 -4.93 0.15
N HIS A 140 -17.91 -4.83 -0.79
CA HIS A 140 -18.15 -4.82 -2.23
C HIS A 140 -18.02 -6.21 -2.87
N GLY A 141 -17.99 -7.29 -2.09
CA GLY A 141 -18.00 -8.66 -2.60
C GLY A 141 -16.68 -9.13 -3.23
N ALA A 142 -15.58 -8.39 -3.07
CA ALA A 142 -14.26 -8.91 -3.42
C ALA A 142 -13.81 -9.96 -2.39
N ALA A 143 -13.32 -11.11 -2.85
CA ALA A 143 -12.77 -12.12 -1.97
C ALA A 143 -11.46 -11.62 -1.34
N ILE A 144 -11.37 -11.66 0.00
CA ILE A 144 -10.20 -11.26 0.78
C ILE A 144 -9.86 -12.33 1.82
N PRO A 145 -8.66 -12.34 2.41
CA PRO A 145 -8.39 -13.10 3.63
C PRO A 145 -9.37 -12.69 4.76
N ALA A 146 -9.77 -13.65 5.59
CA ALA A 146 -10.64 -13.34 6.73
C ALA A 146 -9.96 -12.33 7.67
N LEU A 147 -10.65 -11.24 7.99
CA LEU A 147 -10.17 -10.22 8.92
C LEU A 147 -10.45 -10.65 10.35
N LEU A 148 -9.44 -10.56 11.22
CA LEU A 148 -9.59 -10.78 12.67
C LEU A 148 -9.74 -9.46 13.44
N GLY A 149 -9.52 -8.31 12.78
CA GLY A 149 -9.62 -6.99 13.39
C GLY A 149 -8.30 -6.47 13.95
N ARG A 150 -8.39 -5.38 14.73
CA ARG A 150 -7.25 -4.71 15.35
C ARG A 150 -6.62 -5.61 16.41
N ILE A 151 -5.30 -5.50 16.54
CA ILE A 151 -4.51 -6.18 17.57
C ILE A 151 -3.99 -5.10 18.52
N ASP A 152 -4.41 -5.19 19.78
CA ASP A 152 -4.03 -4.22 20.82
C ASP A 152 -2.79 -4.66 21.60
N SER A 153 -2.55 -5.97 21.67
CA SER A 153 -1.39 -6.57 22.34
C SER A 153 -1.17 -8.02 21.88
N TYR A 154 -0.04 -8.60 22.29
CA TYR A 154 0.24 -10.01 22.12
C TYR A 154 -0.80 -10.92 22.80
N ASP A 155 -1.26 -10.56 23.99
CA ASP A 155 -2.31 -11.34 24.69
C ASP A 155 -3.66 -11.25 23.96
N HIS A 156 -3.99 -10.08 23.40
CA HIS A 156 -5.16 -9.94 22.54
C HIS A 156 -5.01 -10.83 21.29
N LEU A 157 -3.84 -10.87 20.65
CA LEU A 157 -3.56 -11.79 19.55
C LEU A 157 -3.78 -13.26 19.96
N GLN A 158 -3.25 -13.69 21.11
CA GLN A 158 -3.42 -15.08 21.56
C GLN A 158 -4.90 -15.44 21.76
N SER A 159 -5.67 -14.49 22.31
CA SER A 159 -7.12 -14.64 22.54
C SER A 159 -7.90 -14.76 21.24
N LEU A 160 -7.61 -13.89 20.25
CA LEU A 160 -8.24 -13.96 18.92
C LEU A 160 -7.94 -15.28 18.21
N LEU A 161 -6.69 -15.74 18.25
CA LEU A 161 -6.32 -17.02 17.65
C LEU A 161 -7.05 -18.19 18.30
N GLN A 162 -7.33 -18.13 19.60
CA GLN A 162 -8.10 -19.17 20.29
C GLN A 162 -9.59 -19.08 19.97
N GLN A 163 -10.17 -17.87 19.95
CA GLN A 163 -11.56 -17.63 19.58
C GLN A 163 -11.89 -18.12 18.16
N HIS A 164 -10.96 -17.95 17.22
CA HIS A 164 -11.15 -18.30 15.81
C HIS A 164 -10.59 -19.68 15.43
N ASP A 165 -10.04 -20.45 16.38
CA ASP A 165 -9.33 -21.73 16.16
C ASP A 165 -8.27 -21.65 15.04
N LEU A 166 -7.46 -20.58 15.09
CA LEU A 166 -6.38 -20.34 14.13
C LEU A 166 -5.01 -20.56 14.78
N ASP A 167 -4.11 -21.18 14.01
CA ASP A 167 -2.71 -21.39 14.39
C ASP A 167 -1.75 -20.44 13.66
N ARG A 168 -2.24 -19.71 12.64
CA ARG A 168 -1.44 -18.87 11.74
C ARG A 168 -2.20 -17.63 11.29
N VAL A 169 -1.51 -16.49 11.31
CA VAL A 169 -2.03 -15.20 10.83
C VAL A 169 -0.94 -14.37 10.20
N TYR A 170 -1.34 -13.42 9.36
CA TYR A 170 -0.52 -12.27 9.01
C TYR A 170 -0.93 -11.09 9.87
N LEU A 171 0.03 -10.53 10.61
CA LEU A 171 -0.14 -9.24 11.28
C LEU A 171 0.39 -8.16 10.35
N LYS A 172 -0.37 -7.10 10.15
CA LYS A 172 -0.03 -6.02 9.23
C LYS A 172 -0.20 -4.68 9.93
N PRO A 173 0.78 -3.78 9.85
CA PRO A 173 0.55 -2.40 10.20
C PRO A 173 -0.55 -1.81 9.31
N ARG A 174 -1.51 -1.14 9.93
CA ARG A 174 -2.69 -0.57 9.27
C ARG A 174 -2.30 0.43 8.21
N TYR A 175 -1.27 1.24 8.49
CA TYR A 175 -0.73 2.25 7.58
C TYR A 175 0.65 1.86 7.04
N GLY A 176 1.16 2.64 6.09
CA GLY A 176 2.45 2.39 5.44
C GLY A 176 2.37 1.47 4.22
N SER A 177 3.52 1.19 3.59
CA SER A 177 3.60 0.42 2.35
C SER A 177 4.74 -0.61 2.39
N SER A 178 5.00 -1.28 1.28
CA SER A 178 6.23 -2.08 1.06
C SER A 178 6.42 -3.28 2.00
N ALA A 179 5.32 -3.79 2.57
CA ALA A 179 5.33 -4.83 3.60
C ALA A 179 6.14 -4.45 4.86
N SER A 180 6.30 -3.16 5.14
CA SER A 180 6.96 -2.69 6.36
C SER A 180 6.22 -3.14 7.60
N GLY A 181 6.92 -3.82 8.50
CA GLY A 181 6.39 -4.32 9.78
C GLY A 181 5.38 -5.46 9.69
N VAL A 182 5.23 -6.10 8.53
CA VAL A 182 4.35 -7.26 8.39
C VAL A 182 4.99 -8.46 9.11
N VAL A 183 4.19 -9.16 9.91
CA VAL A 183 4.58 -10.35 10.66
C VAL A 183 3.81 -11.55 10.15
N ALA A 184 4.54 -12.55 9.67
CA ALA A 184 4.01 -13.88 9.46
C ALA A 184 4.13 -14.67 10.76
N TYR A 185 3.02 -14.83 11.49
CA TYR A 185 2.98 -15.48 12.80
C TYR A 185 2.38 -16.88 12.69
N ARG A 186 2.97 -17.83 13.44
CA ARG A 186 2.44 -19.17 13.63
C ARG A 186 2.68 -19.69 15.05
N ARG A 187 1.77 -20.51 15.55
CA ARG A 187 1.92 -21.32 16.77
C ARG A 187 1.53 -22.77 16.51
N ASN A 188 1.89 -23.66 17.43
CA ASN A 188 1.38 -25.02 17.45
C ASN A 188 0.72 -25.34 18.80
N ARG A 189 0.08 -26.51 18.89
CA ARG A 189 -0.58 -26.97 20.12
C ARG A 189 0.39 -27.22 21.30
N SER A 190 1.68 -27.40 21.04
CA SER A 190 2.71 -27.57 22.08
C SER A 190 3.25 -26.23 22.60
N GLY A 191 2.65 -25.10 22.21
CA GLY A 191 3.07 -23.76 22.63
C GLY A 191 4.31 -23.22 21.90
N ARG A 192 4.87 -23.93 20.91
CA ARG A 192 5.97 -23.40 20.09
C ARG A 192 5.42 -22.35 19.14
N GLN A 193 6.14 -21.23 19.03
CA GLN A 193 5.74 -20.10 18.21
C GLN A 193 6.86 -19.66 17.28
N GLN A 194 6.48 -18.97 16.22
CA GLN A 194 7.41 -18.30 15.35
C GLN A 194 6.77 -17.06 14.74
N ALA A 195 7.50 -15.95 14.79
CA ALA A 195 7.22 -14.76 14.01
C ALA A 195 8.31 -14.57 12.96
N THR A 196 7.94 -14.26 11.73
CA THR A 196 8.88 -13.92 10.65
C THR A 196 8.49 -12.56 10.09
N THR A 197 9.33 -11.56 10.27
CA THR A 197 8.96 -10.14 10.12
C THR A 197 10.01 -9.33 9.35
N SER A 198 9.53 -8.25 8.72
CA SER A 198 10.35 -7.18 8.15
C SER A 198 10.59 -6.03 9.14
N ALA A 199 10.11 -6.13 10.38
CA ALA A 199 10.44 -5.18 11.45
C ALA A 199 11.60 -5.70 12.31
N SER A 200 12.55 -4.81 12.59
CA SER A 200 13.61 -5.00 13.58
C SER A 200 13.33 -4.11 14.78
N ILE A 201 13.51 -4.67 15.98
CA ILE A 201 13.45 -3.94 17.24
C ILE A 201 14.84 -3.38 17.54
N VAL A 202 14.89 -2.09 17.86
CA VAL A 202 16.09 -1.41 18.36
C VAL A 202 15.75 -0.76 19.69
N HIS A 203 16.53 -1.05 20.72
CA HIS A 203 16.43 -0.38 22.01
C HIS A 203 17.40 0.81 22.04
N THR A 204 16.88 2.02 22.22
CA THR A 204 17.70 3.24 22.32
C THR A 204 17.16 4.11 23.44
N ASN A 205 18.02 4.49 24.39
CA ASN A 205 17.65 5.34 25.53
C ASN A 205 16.44 4.83 26.33
N GLY A 206 16.28 3.50 26.43
CA GLY A 206 15.14 2.87 27.11
C GLY A 206 13.85 2.79 26.28
N GLU A 207 13.83 3.33 25.07
CA GLU A 207 12.69 3.24 24.15
C GLU A 207 12.83 2.05 23.19
N THR A 208 11.70 1.40 22.91
CA THR A 208 11.59 0.35 21.89
C THR A 208 11.20 1.00 20.58
N ARG A 209 12.09 0.92 19.58
CA ARG A 209 11.90 1.51 18.26
C ARG A 209 11.81 0.41 17.20
N LEU A 210 11.02 0.64 16.17
CA LEU A 210 10.78 -0.31 15.09
C LEU A 210 11.32 0.22 13.78
N PHE A 211 12.08 -0.61 13.07
CA PHE A 211 12.63 -0.27 11.76
C PHE A 211 12.27 -1.34 10.73
N ASN A 212 11.85 -0.90 9.55
CA ASN A 212 11.69 -1.75 8.40
C ASN A 212 13.07 -2.17 7.87
N VAL A 213 13.29 -3.48 7.81
CA VAL A 213 14.51 -4.10 7.31
C VAL A 213 14.18 -4.98 6.10
N LYS A 214 15.04 -4.90 5.07
CA LYS A 214 14.90 -5.74 3.86
C LYS A 214 15.16 -7.22 4.15
N ARG A 215 16.04 -7.51 5.10
CA ARG A 215 16.36 -8.87 5.50
C ARG A 215 15.36 -9.32 6.56
N MET A 216 14.57 -10.32 6.20
CA MET A 216 13.63 -10.98 7.08
C MET A 216 14.29 -11.48 8.37
N VAL A 217 13.67 -11.18 9.51
CA VAL A 217 14.08 -11.64 10.83
C VAL A 217 13.10 -12.70 11.32
N ARG A 218 13.60 -13.70 12.04
CA ARG A 218 12.81 -14.78 12.64
C ARG A 218 12.98 -14.76 14.15
N HIS A 219 11.86 -14.73 14.86
CA HIS A 219 11.79 -14.85 16.32
C HIS A 219 11.06 -16.14 16.69
N GLU A 220 11.54 -16.83 17.71
CA GLU A 220 10.91 -18.06 18.25
C GLU A 220 10.66 -17.98 19.77
N SER A 221 11.26 -17.00 20.44
CA SER A 221 11.01 -16.70 21.85
C SER A 221 9.66 -16.03 22.00
N ALA A 222 8.82 -16.54 22.91
CA ALA A 222 7.53 -15.91 23.23
C ALA A 222 7.70 -14.47 23.73
N ALA A 223 8.75 -14.19 24.52
CA ALA A 223 9.03 -12.85 25.02
C ALA A 223 9.42 -11.87 23.89
N GLU A 224 10.26 -12.30 22.95
CA GLU A 224 10.64 -11.46 21.79
C GLU A 224 9.43 -11.20 20.88
N ILE A 225 8.61 -12.23 20.66
CA ILE A 225 7.40 -12.11 19.85
C ILE A 225 6.40 -11.17 20.52
N ALA A 226 6.23 -11.25 21.84
CA ALA A 226 5.37 -10.34 22.59
C ALA A 226 5.82 -8.89 22.43
N THR A 227 7.10 -8.59 22.69
CA THR A 227 7.67 -7.25 22.50
C THR A 227 7.48 -6.73 21.07
N LEU A 228 7.68 -7.58 20.06
CA LEU A 228 7.45 -7.21 18.66
C LEU A 228 5.99 -6.85 18.39
N VAL A 229 5.06 -7.70 18.83
CA VAL A 229 3.63 -7.52 18.58
C VAL A 229 3.11 -6.29 19.32
N ASP A 230 3.49 -6.09 20.58
CA ASP A 230 3.07 -4.93 21.38
C ASP A 230 3.62 -3.62 20.80
N ALA A 231 4.89 -3.60 20.38
CA ALA A 231 5.48 -2.43 19.74
C ALA A 231 4.78 -2.09 18.41
N LEU A 232 4.40 -3.10 17.62
CA LEU A 232 3.66 -2.90 16.38
C LEU A 232 2.20 -2.51 16.62
N ALA A 233 1.57 -3.06 17.66
CA ALA A 233 0.20 -2.72 18.07
C ALA A 233 0.08 -1.24 18.45
N ALA A 234 1.08 -0.71 19.15
CA ALA A 234 1.21 0.73 19.42
C ALA A 234 1.34 1.60 18.15
N GLN A 235 1.59 0.99 17.00
CA GLN A 235 1.65 1.62 15.69
C GLN A 235 0.44 1.25 14.80
N GLU A 236 -0.70 0.84 15.40
CA GLU A 236 -1.92 0.39 14.72
C GLU A 236 -1.72 -0.90 13.92
N LEU A 237 -1.84 -2.04 14.60
CA LEU A 237 -1.73 -3.38 14.01
C LEU A 237 -3.10 -4.03 13.82
N TYR A 238 -3.24 -4.85 12.77
CA TYR A 238 -4.41 -5.72 12.58
C TYR A 238 -3.98 -7.10 12.08
N ALA A 239 -4.87 -8.08 12.18
CA ALA A 239 -4.63 -9.45 11.76
C ALA A 239 -5.56 -9.91 10.64
N GLU A 240 -4.98 -10.70 9.74
CA GLU A 240 -5.67 -11.48 8.70
C GLU A 240 -5.37 -12.97 8.88
N ALA A 241 -6.36 -13.81 8.60
CA ALA A 241 -6.16 -15.25 8.52
C ALA A 241 -5.11 -15.59 7.45
N TRP A 242 -4.28 -16.59 7.74
CA TRP A 242 -3.20 -16.96 6.85
C TRP A 242 -3.70 -17.52 5.52
N LEU A 243 -3.40 -16.83 4.42
CA LEU A 243 -3.61 -17.36 3.07
C LEU A 243 -2.31 -17.95 2.50
N ALA A 244 -2.35 -19.25 2.18
CA ALA A 244 -1.19 -19.93 1.63
C ALA A 244 -0.90 -19.48 0.19
N LYS A 245 0.28 -18.87 -0.01
CA LYS A 245 0.74 -18.47 -1.34
C LYS A 245 1.07 -19.68 -2.21
N PRO A 246 0.66 -19.70 -3.48
CA PRO A 246 1.06 -20.72 -4.44
C PRO A 246 2.58 -20.73 -4.61
N ARG A 247 3.09 -21.85 -5.15
CA ARG A 247 4.51 -22.08 -5.36
C ARG A 247 4.83 -22.23 -6.83
N CYS A 248 6.01 -21.76 -7.22
CA CYS A 248 6.65 -22.00 -8.49
C CYS A 248 8.08 -22.48 -8.20
N GLY A 249 8.31 -23.78 -8.39
CA GLY A 249 9.54 -24.44 -7.91
C GLY A 249 9.76 -24.22 -6.41
N ASP A 250 10.89 -23.64 -6.06
CA ASP A 250 11.26 -23.34 -4.67
C ASP A 250 10.71 -22.01 -4.14
N SER A 251 10.08 -21.20 -4.99
CA SER A 251 9.60 -19.86 -4.63
C SER A 251 8.09 -19.84 -4.37
N HIS A 252 7.67 -18.94 -3.49
CA HIS A 252 6.28 -18.50 -3.36
C HIS A 252 6.03 -17.33 -4.30
N TYR A 253 4.78 -17.15 -4.72
CA TYR A 253 4.41 -15.94 -5.45
C TYR A 253 3.04 -15.39 -5.05
N ASP A 254 2.89 -14.10 -5.30
CA ASP A 254 1.61 -13.44 -5.48
C ASP A 254 1.66 -12.62 -6.78
N LEU A 255 0.53 -12.03 -7.15
CA LEU A 255 0.36 -11.30 -8.40
C LEU A 255 0.05 -9.84 -8.10
N ARG A 256 0.75 -8.93 -8.76
CA ARG A 256 0.38 -7.52 -8.84
C ARG A 256 -0.35 -7.31 -10.17
N VAL A 257 -1.59 -6.85 -10.09
CA VAL A 257 -2.42 -6.49 -11.25
C VAL A 257 -2.77 -5.02 -11.17
N VAL A 258 -2.39 -4.24 -12.17
CA VAL A 258 -2.85 -2.86 -12.31
C VAL A 258 -4.18 -2.89 -13.05
N ALA A 259 -5.22 -2.32 -12.46
CA ALA A 259 -6.44 -1.99 -13.16
C ALA A 259 -6.37 -0.56 -13.71
N ILE A 260 -6.78 -0.37 -14.95
CA ILE A 260 -6.89 0.94 -15.61
C ILE A 260 -8.33 1.11 -16.05
N ALA A 261 -8.98 2.19 -15.61
CA ALA A 261 -10.42 2.43 -15.83
C ALA A 261 -11.28 1.21 -15.46
N GLY A 262 -10.99 0.58 -14.32
CA GLY A 262 -11.68 -0.60 -13.83
C GLY A 262 -11.31 -1.93 -14.50
N GLN A 263 -10.47 -1.92 -15.53
CA GLN A 263 -10.13 -3.14 -16.30
C GLN A 263 -8.77 -3.71 -15.88
N PRO A 264 -8.67 -5.04 -15.63
CA PRO A 264 -7.39 -5.70 -15.39
C PRO A 264 -6.44 -5.53 -16.59
N ALA A 265 -5.31 -4.85 -16.35
CA ALA A 265 -4.36 -4.47 -17.39
C ALA A 265 -3.00 -5.15 -17.17
N HIS A 266 -2.01 -4.43 -16.65
CA HIS A 266 -0.66 -4.96 -16.45
C HIS A 266 -0.64 -5.98 -15.32
N ARG A 267 -0.09 -7.17 -15.58
CA ARG A 267 0.00 -8.28 -14.62
C ARG A 267 1.45 -8.69 -14.44
N VAL A 268 1.89 -8.85 -13.21
CA VAL A 268 3.25 -9.35 -12.91
C VAL A 268 3.22 -10.25 -11.69
N ALA A 269 3.91 -11.38 -11.77
CA ALA A 269 4.15 -12.21 -10.61
C ALA A 269 5.35 -11.71 -9.82
N ARG A 270 5.23 -11.71 -8.50
CA ARG A 270 6.32 -11.36 -7.59
C ARG A 270 6.77 -12.65 -6.90
N LEU A 271 7.95 -13.13 -7.26
CA LEU A 271 8.52 -14.40 -6.81
C LEU A 271 9.50 -14.16 -5.67
N GLY A 272 9.27 -14.83 -4.54
CA GLY A 272 10.15 -14.76 -3.36
C GLY A 272 10.40 -16.12 -2.76
N ARG A 273 11.61 -16.33 -2.21
CA ARG A 273 11.98 -17.57 -1.49
C ARG A 273 11.32 -17.67 -0.12
N GLN A 274 10.80 -16.55 0.38
CA GLN A 274 10.15 -16.43 1.69
C GLN A 274 8.65 -16.20 1.53
N MET A 275 7.91 -16.36 2.63
CA MET A 275 6.48 -16.13 2.75
C MET A 275 6.01 -14.71 2.40
N MET A 276 6.92 -13.72 2.39
CA MET A 276 6.67 -12.35 1.93
C MET A 276 7.33 -12.10 0.58
N THR A 277 6.53 -11.66 -0.40
CA THR A 277 6.87 -11.60 -1.83
C THR A 277 6.87 -10.17 -2.39
N ASN A 278 6.92 -9.15 -1.52
CA ASN A 278 6.90 -7.75 -1.94
C ASN A 278 8.12 -7.38 -2.82
N LEU A 279 7.94 -6.61 -3.91
CA LEU A 279 9.03 -6.19 -4.82
C LEU A 279 10.14 -5.40 -4.11
N HIS A 280 9.85 -4.76 -2.97
CA HIS A 280 10.83 -4.04 -2.16
C HIS A 280 11.82 -4.95 -1.41
N LEU A 281 11.62 -6.27 -1.46
CA LEU A 281 12.49 -7.31 -0.89
C LEU A 281 13.37 -7.98 -1.97
N ASP A 282 13.69 -7.25 -3.06
CA ASP A 282 14.49 -7.75 -4.20
C ASP A 282 13.91 -8.99 -4.89
N ASN A 283 12.58 -9.16 -4.81
CA ASN A 283 11.87 -10.29 -5.40
C ASN A 283 11.88 -10.23 -6.94
N ARG A 284 11.97 -11.42 -7.56
CA ARG A 284 12.03 -11.54 -9.01
C ARG A 284 10.66 -11.30 -9.63
N ARG A 285 10.63 -10.62 -10.78
CA ARG A 285 9.42 -10.53 -11.61
C ARG A 285 9.29 -11.81 -12.43
N GLY A 286 8.10 -12.38 -12.42
CA GLY A 286 7.69 -13.48 -13.31
C GLY A 286 6.52 -13.04 -14.20
N ASP A 287 6.31 -13.77 -15.28
CA ASP A 287 5.14 -13.58 -16.14
C ASP A 287 3.94 -14.32 -15.56
N ALA A 288 2.85 -13.59 -15.26
CA ALA A 288 1.62 -14.18 -14.73
C ALA A 288 1.04 -15.24 -15.68
N ALA A 289 1.16 -15.05 -17.00
CA ALA A 289 0.62 -15.97 -18.00
C ALA A 289 1.34 -17.33 -18.02
N THR A 290 2.57 -17.40 -17.51
CA THR A 290 3.32 -18.66 -17.40
C THR A 290 3.04 -19.42 -16.11
N LEU A 291 2.42 -18.75 -15.12
CA LEU A 291 2.17 -19.32 -13.79
C LEU A 291 0.71 -19.74 -13.57
N LEU A 292 -0.22 -19.19 -14.33
CA LEU A 292 -1.65 -19.42 -14.16
C LEU A 292 -2.22 -20.22 -15.33
N ASN A 293 -3.06 -21.20 -15.02
CA ASN A 293 -3.93 -21.83 -16.01
C ASN A 293 -5.14 -20.92 -16.33
N GLU A 294 -5.95 -21.32 -17.30
CA GLU A 294 -7.13 -20.56 -17.76
C GLU A 294 -8.13 -20.26 -16.63
N ALA A 295 -8.43 -21.24 -15.77
CA ALA A 295 -9.37 -21.04 -14.66
C ALA A 295 -8.83 -20.07 -13.61
N ASP A 296 -7.54 -20.14 -13.29
CA ASP A 296 -6.87 -19.22 -12.38
C ASP A 296 -6.79 -17.79 -12.99
N MET A 297 -6.52 -17.66 -14.28
CA MET A 297 -6.56 -16.37 -14.98
C MET A 297 -7.95 -15.75 -14.98
N ALA A 298 -8.99 -16.54 -15.25
CA ALA A 298 -10.38 -16.08 -15.20
C ALA A 298 -10.77 -15.61 -13.78
N ALA A 299 -10.37 -16.36 -12.74
CA ALA A 299 -10.62 -15.99 -11.35
C ALA A 299 -9.90 -14.68 -10.96
N LEU A 300 -8.65 -14.51 -11.40
CA LEU A 300 -7.90 -13.27 -11.22
C LEU A 300 -8.61 -12.08 -11.86
N ASP A 301 -8.98 -12.20 -13.13
CA ASP A 301 -9.61 -11.09 -13.87
C ASP A 301 -10.96 -10.70 -13.27
N ALA A 302 -11.79 -11.70 -12.94
CA ALA A 302 -13.08 -11.47 -12.28
C ALA A 302 -12.91 -10.79 -10.91
N THR A 303 -11.93 -11.22 -10.12
CA THR A 303 -11.68 -10.65 -8.78
C THR A 303 -11.13 -9.23 -8.86
N VAL A 304 -10.23 -8.94 -9.81
CA VAL A 304 -9.73 -7.57 -10.02
C VAL A 304 -10.83 -6.65 -10.53
N LEU A 305 -11.69 -7.13 -11.45
CA LEU A 305 -12.85 -6.36 -11.90
C LEU A 305 -13.79 -6.03 -10.73
N GLN A 306 -14.07 -7.02 -9.87
CA GLN A 306 -14.91 -6.82 -8.68
C GLN A 306 -14.27 -5.83 -7.69
N ALA A 307 -12.97 -5.98 -7.41
CA ALA A 307 -12.23 -5.07 -6.54
C ALA A 307 -12.20 -3.64 -7.09
N ALA A 308 -12.03 -3.47 -8.39
CA ALA A 308 -12.00 -2.15 -9.02
C ALA A 308 -13.35 -1.44 -9.00
N ARG A 309 -14.48 -2.17 -8.98
CA ARG A 309 -15.82 -1.58 -8.77
C ARG A 309 -15.98 -0.96 -7.39
N ALA A 310 -15.18 -1.37 -6.40
CA ALA A 310 -15.18 -0.74 -5.08
C ALA A 310 -14.55 0.67 -5.09
N PHE A 311 -13.86 1.05 -6.17
CA PHE A 311 -13.16 2.33 -6.29
C PHE A 311 -13.51 3.04 -7.60
N PRO A 312 -14.79 3.39 -7.82
CA PRO A 312 -15.27 3.93 -9.09
C PRO A 312 -14.66 5.30 -9.44
N ALA A 313 -14.13 6.05 -8.47
CA ALA A 313 -13.49 7.34 -8.69
C ALA A 313 -11.96 7.25 -8.83
N SER A 314 -11.42 6.04 -9.01
CA SER A 314 -10.00 5.76 -9.25
C SER A 314 -9.78 5.27 -10.68
N GLY A 315 -9.05 6.06 -11.46
CA GLY A 315 -8.67 5.70 -12.83
C GLY A 315 -7.57 4.63 -12.91
N VAL A 316 -6.77 4.47 -11.85
CA VAL A 316 -5.71 3.46 -11.76
C VAL A 316 -5.54 2.93 -10.34
N ALA A 317 -5.45 1.62 -10.18
CA ALA A 317 -5.12 1.01 -8.88
C ALA A 317 -4.36 -0.31 -9.09
N GLY A 318 -3.44 -0.64 -8.19
CA GLY A 318 -2.77 -1.93 -8.18
C GLY A 318 -3.33 -2.85 -7.11
N TYR A 319 -3.67 -4.07 -7.48
CA TYR A 319 -4.18 -5.10 -6.60
C TYR A 319 -3.12 -6.19 -6.42
N ASP A 320 -2.85 -6.55 -5.18
CA ASP A 320 -2.06 -7.72 -4.84
C ASP A 320 -2.98 -8.91 -4.61
N LEU A 321 -2.74 -10.02 -5.29
CA LEU A 321 -3.62 -11.19 -5.23
C LEU A 321 -2.85 -12.49 -5.02
N VAL A 322 -3.49 -13.41 -4.30
CA VAL A 322 -3.15 -14.83 -4.34
C VAL A 322 -4.21 -15.54 -5.17
N VAL A 323 -3.76 -16.35 -6.13
CA VAL A 323 -4.61 -17.11 -7.03
C VAL A 323 -4.23 -18.58 -6.95
N ARG A 324 -5.22 -19.45 -6.78
CA ARG A 324 -5.03 -20.90 -6.71
C ARG A 324 -6.36 -21.63 -6.89
N ARG A 325 -6.36 -22.68 -7.73
CA ARG A 325 -7.49 -23.60 -7.89
C ARG A 325 -8.78 -22.88 -8.31
N GLY A 326 -8.69 -21.97 -9.27
CA GLY A 326 -9.82 -21.20 -9.80
C GLY A 326 -10.38 -20.18 -8.81
N GLN A 327 -9.62 -19.80 -7.78
CA GLN A 327 -10.01 -18.81 -6.79
C GLN A 327 -8.92 -17.75 -6.66
N ALA A 328 -9.32 -16.50 -6.50
CA ALA A 328 -8.42 -15.37 -6.28
C ALA A 328 -8.87 -14.57 -5.05
N HIS A 329 -7.92 -14.09 -4.26
CA HIS A 329 -8.18 -13.25 -3.09
C HIS A 329 -7.31 -12.00 -3.15
N VAL A 330 -7.90 -10.84 -2.91
CA VAL A 330 -7.19 -9.55 -2.81
C VAL A 330 -6.51 -9.46 -1.46
N LEU A 331 -5.19 -9.34 -1.48
CA LEU A 331 -4.34 -9.13 -0.30
C LEU A 331 -4.21 -7.65 0.08
N GLU A 332 -4.25 -6.77 -0.92
CA GLU A 332 -4.10 -5.32 -0.78
C GLU A 332 -4.53 -4.59 -2.07
N ALA A 333 -5.22 -3.45 -1.94
CA ALA A 333 -5.42 -2.49 -3.02
C ALA A 333 -4.54 -1.25 -2.81
N ASN A 334 -3.91 -0.75 -3.88
CA ASN A 334 -2.88 0.28 -3.82
C ASN A 334 -3.21 1.40 -4.81
N ALA A 335 -3.50 2.61 -4.32
CA ALA A 335 -3.75 3.77 -5.17
C ALA A 335 -2.54 4.14 -6.05
N PHE A 336 -1.35 3.82 -5.56
CA PHE A 336 -0.07 4.06 -6.25
C PHE A 336 0.55 2.74 -6.70
N GLY A 337 -0.26 1.80 -7.19
CA GLY A 337 0.20 0.46 -7.54
C GLY A 337 0.81 0.30 -8.94
N ASP A 338 0.94 1.42 -9.68
CA ASP A 338 1.23 1.54 -11.11
C ASP A 338 2.72 1.66 -11.47
N LEU A 339 3.64 1.64 -10.49
CA LEU A 339 5.08 1.74 -10.74
C LEU A 339 5.67 0.39 -11.20
N LEU A 340 5.38 0.01 -12.45
CA LEU A 340 5.84 -1.24 -13.07
C LEU A 340 6.68 -0.96 -14.34
N PRO A 341 7.88 -0.35 -14.19
CA PRO A 341 8.71 0.03 -15.34
C PRO A 341 9.01 -1.17 -16.25
N GLY A 342 8.86 -0.98 -17.56
CA GLY A 342 9.12 -1.98 -18.60
C GLY A 342 8.04 -3.05 -18.76
N LEU A 343 6.99 -3.06 -17.92
CA LEU A 343 5.88 -3.98 -18.09
C LEU A 343 4.87 -3.38 -19.06
N LEU A 344 4.62 -4.06 -20.17
CA LEU A 344 3.71 -3.61 -21.21
C LEU A 344 2.39 -4.35 -21.15
N TRP A 345 1.30 -3.65 -21.45
CA TRP A 345 -0.01 -4.22 -21.74
C TRP A 345 -0.51 -3.57 -23.02
N ARG A 346 -0.79 -4.38 -24.06
CA ARG A 346 -1.17 -3.89 -25.40
C ARG A 346 -0.20 -2.81 -25.95
N GLY A 347 1.10 -3.05 -25.78
CA GLY A 347 2.16 -2.19 -26.32
C GLY A 347 2.48 -0.93 -25.51
N LEU A 348 1.79 -0.65 -24.40
CA LEU A 348 2.04 0.52 -23.57
C LEU A 348 2.33 0.14 -22.12
N ASP A 349 3.21 0.90 -21.47
CA ASP A 349 3.41 0.82 -20.02
C ASP A 349 2.25 1.50 -19.26
N THR A 350 2.31 1.48 -17.93
CA THR A 350 1.24 2.05 -17.09
C THR A 350 1.06 3.56 -17.30
N TYR A 351 2.15 4.31 -17.47
CA TYR A 351 2.08 5.77 -17.68
C TYR A 351 1.61 6.14 -19.08
N GLY A 352 2.01 5.39 -20.11
CA GLY A 352 1.51 5.56 -21.47
C GLY A 352 0.00 5.37 -21.55
N TRP A 353 -0.54 4.39 -20.81
CA TRP A 353 -1.99 4.19 -20.69
C TRP A 353 -2.73 5.35 -20.02
N HIS A 354 -2.14 5.99 -19.00
CA HIS A 354 -2.75 7.19 -18.39
C HIS A 354 -2.86 8.38 -19.36
N MET A 355 -2.13 8.33 -20.48
CA MET A 355 -1.99 9.42 -21.44
C MET A 355 -2.52 9.05 -22.83
N ARG A 356 -3.32 7.99 -22.94
CA ARG A 356 -3.87 7.55 -24.24
C ARG A 356 -4.82 8.59 -24.83
N ASP A 357 -5.62 9.21 -23.97
CA ASP A 357 -6.69 10.15 -24.35
C ASP A 357 -6.33 11.59 -23.88
N ALA A 358 -5.03 11.93 -23.85
CA ALA A 358 -4.48 13.15 -23.26
C ALA A 358 -3.94 14.15 -24.29
#